data_AF-A0AAE0AF01-F1
#
_entry.id   AF-A0AAE0AF01-F1
#
_cell.length_a   1.000
_cell.length_b   1.000
_cell.length_c   1.000
_cell.angle_alpha   90.00
_cell.angle_beta   90.00
_cell.angle_gamma   90.00
#
_symmetry.space_group_name_H-M   'P 1'
#
loop_
_entity.id
_entity.type
_entity.pdbx_description
1 polymer ?
#
loop_
_entity_poly.entity_id
_entity_poly.type
_entity_poly.pdbx_seq_one_letter_code
_entity_poly.pdbx_strand_id
1 'polypeptide(L)'
;MVIGREFGGLRISWIVLWKLRNLYWRQRSRIEWLKCGDRNTRFFHMNANGRRARNIIKGLMGDDGRWYDTKPGMEKIIQDYFSTIFQTTNPTQMALENVLNKVHPKLSPCMK
;
A
#
# COMPACT_ATOMS: atom_id res chain seq x y z
N MET A 1 -17.07 -13.57 43.46
CA MET A 1 -17.00 -14.35 42.19
C MET A 1 -16.86 -13.36 41.03
N VAL A 2 -15.63 -12.96 40.71
CA VAL A 2 -15.32 -11.92 39.69
C VAL A 2 -14.45 -12.57 38.61
N ILE A 3 -15.07 -13.32 37.70
CA ILE A 3 -14.37 -13.93 36.55
C ILE A 3 -15.13 -13.69 35.24
N GLY A 4 -15.92 -12.59 35.18
CA GLY A 4 -16.82 -12.31 34.06
C GLY A 4 -16.40 -11.15 33.13
N ARG A 5 -15.55 -10.22 33.59
CA ARG A 5 -15.28 -8.98 32.83
C ARG A 5 -14.07 -9.05 31.89
N GLU A 6 -13.10 -9.92 32.14
CA GLU A 6 -11.88 -10.01 31.30
C GLU A 6 -12.08 -10.84 30.02
N PHE A 7 -12.94 -11.86 30.07
CA PHE A 7 -13.26 -12.69 28.89
C PHE A 7 -14.06 -11.93 27.82
N GLY A 8 -14.88 -10.95 28.22
CA GLY A 8 -15.66 -10.12 27.29
C GLY A 8 -14.80 -9.19 26.45
N GLY A 9 -13.79 -8.56 27.06
CA GLY A 9 -12.86 -7.66 26.38
C GLY A 9 -12.01 -8.37 25.34
N LEU A 10 -11.53 -9.58 25.66
CA LEU A 10 -10.79 -10.40 24.70
C LEU A 10 -11.68 -10.81 23.51
N ARG A 11 -12.93 -11.24 23.74
CA ARG A 11 -13.85 -11.61 22.65
C ARG A 11 -14.14 -10.44 21.71
N ILE A 12 -14.35 -9.23 22.24
CA ILE A 12 -14.57 -8.03 21.43
C ILE A 12 -13.30 -7.67 20.65
N SER A 13 -12.13 -7.73 21.29
CA SER A 13 -10.83 -7.51 20.64
C SER A 13 -10.60 -8.47 19.48
N TRP A 14 -10.85 -9.78 19.69
CA TRP A 14 -10.75 -10.79 18.63
C TRP A 14 -11.69 -10.53 17.46
N ILE A 15 -12.93 -10.12 17.71
CA ILE A 15 -13.89 -9.78 16.65
C ILE A 15 -13.43 -8.56 15.85
N VAL A 16 -12.91 -7.54 16.53
CA VAL A 16 -12.39 -6.32 15.88
C VAL A 16 -11.15 -6.63 15.04
N LEU A 17 -10.19 -7.36 15.60
CA LEU A 17 -8.97 -7.78 14.89
C LEU A 17 -9.29 -8.65 13.67
N TRP A 18 -10.23 -9.59 13.82
CA TRP A 18 -10.68 -10.43 12.72
C TRP A 18 -11.36 -9.62 11.61
N LYS A 19 -12.20 -8.63 11.97
CA LYS A 19 -12.82 -7.71 10.99
C LYS A 19 -11.79 -6.86 10.25
N LEU A 20 -10.81 -6.30 10.95
CA LEU A 20 -9.73 -5.50 10.34
C LEU A 20 -8.90 -6.33 9.35
N ARG A 21 -8.55 -7.57 9.74
CA ARG A 21 -7.83 -8.51 8.87
C ARG A 21 -8.64 -8.85 7.63
N ASN A 22 -9.95 -9.12 7.77
CA ASN A 22 -10.83 -9.37 6.62
C ASN A 22 -10.95 -8.17 5.69
N LEU A 23 -11.08 -6.95 6.25
CA LEU A 23 -11.15 -5.73 5.46
C LEU A 23 -9.85 -5.50 4.67
N TYR A 24 -8.69 -5.69 5.32
CA TYR A 24 -7.37 -5.60 4.69
C TYR A 24 -7.26 -6.57 3.51
N TRP A 25 -7.62 -7.84 3.70
CA TRP A 25 -7.56 -8.84 2.62
C TRP A 25 -8.59 -8.59 1.52
N ARG A 26 -9.78 -8.07 1.85
CA ARG A 26 -10.81 -7.68 0.89
C ARG A 26 -10.35 -6.53 -0.01
N GLN A 27 -9.74 -5.49 0.56
CA GLN A 27 -9.18 -4.38 -0.22
C GLN A 27 -8.07 -4.85 -1.16
N ARG A 28 -7.20 -5.74 -0.69
CA ARG A 28 -6.10 -6.28 -1.51
C ARG A 28 -6.55 -7.27 -2.58
N SER A 29 -7.63 -8.01 -2.35
CA SER A 29 -8.06 -9.04 -3.28
C SER A 29 -8.71 -8.45 -4.56
N ARG A 30 -9.35 -7.28 -4.48
CA ARG A 30 -10.16 -6.68 -5.57
C ARG A 30 -11.13 -7.70 -6.19
N ILE A 31 -11.64 -8.63 -5.39
CA ILE A 31 -12.46 -9.76 -5.83
C ILE A 31 -13.85 -9.61 -5.20
N GLU A 32 -14.86 -9.37 -6.04
CA GLU A 32 -16.29 -9.39 -5.67
C GLU A 32 -16.83 -10.80 -5.34
N TRP A 33 -16.04 -11.85 -5.56
CA TRP A 33 -16.46 -13.25 -5.46
C TRP A 33 -16.38 -13.84 -4.05
N LEU A 34 -16.89 -13.13 -3.04
CA LEU A 34 -17.13 -13.68 -1.70
C LEU A 34 -18.43 -14.52 -1.61
N LYS A 35 -18.97 -14.99 -2.74
CA LYS A 35 -20.14 -15.91 -2.75
C LYS A 35 -19.77 -17.39 -2.65
N CYS A 36 -18.53 -17.76 -2.96
CA CYS A 36 -18.05 -19.13 -2.75
C CYS A 36 -17.08 -19.09 -1.58
N GLY A 37 -17.52 -19.67 -0.46
CA GLY A 37 -16.86 -19.58 0.85
C GLY A 37 -15.38 -19.89 0.85
N ASP A 38 -14.76 -19.54 1.98
CA ASP A 38 -13.35 -19.68 2.38
C ASP A 38 -12.78 -21.12 2.27
N ARG A 39 -12.86 -21.70 1.08
CA ARG A 39 -12.19 -22.93 0.74
C ARG A 39 -11.03 -22.52 -0.13
N ASN A 40 -9.86 -22.76 0.41
CA ASN A 40 -8.55 -22.69 -0.21
C ASN A 40 -8.48 -23.65 -1.42
N THR A 41 -9.33 -23.41 -2.42
CA THR A 41 -9.54 -24.30 -3.57
C THR A 41 -8.39 -24.15 -4.54
N ARG A 42 -8.11 -25.22 -5.29
CA ARG A 42 -7.13 -25.22 -6.39
C ARG A 42 -7.37 -24.07 -7.38
N PHE A 43 -8.64 -23.72 -7.62
CA PHE A 43 -9.03 -22.58 -8.46
C PHE A 43 -8.54 -21.24 -7.90
N PHE A 44 -8.68 -20.99 -6.60
CA PHE A 44 -8.20 -19.77 -5.96
C PHE A 44 -6.67 -19.65 -6.05
N HIS A 45 -5.95 -20.73 -5.75
CA HIS A 45 -4.49 -20.75 -5.87
C HIS A 45 -4.05 -20.53 -7.32
N MET A 46 -4.72 -21.13 -8.29
CA MET A 46 -4.41 -20.95 -9.71
C MET A 46 -4.64 -19.50 -10.16
N ASN A 47 -5.74 -18.87 -9.76
CA ASN A 47 -6.01 -17.47 -10.07
C ASN A 47 -5.03 -16.51 -9.37
N ALA A 48 -4.72 -16.76 -8.09
CA ALA A 48 -3.73 -15.99 -7.33
C ALA A 48 -2.33 -16.11 -7.95
N ASN A 49 -1.92 -17.32 -8.33
CA ASN A 49 -0.66 -17.57 -9.02
C ASN A 49 -0.65 -16.92 -10.41
N GLY A 50 -1.74 -16.97 -11.16
CA GLY A 50 -1.86 -16.28 -12.45
C GLY A 50 -1.78 -14.76 -12.34
N ARG A 51 -2.36 -14.17 -11.29
CA ARG A 51 -2.18 -12.75 -10.97
C ARG A 51 -0.75 -12.43 -10.55
N ARG A 52 -0.14 -13.27 -9.69
CA ARG A 52 1.26 -13.13 -9.29
C ARG A 52 2.18 -13.17 -10.49
N ALA A 53 2.02 -14.14 -11.40
CA ALA A 53 2.82 -14.28 -12.61
C ALA A 53 2.74 -13.04 -13.52
N ARG A 54 1.55 -12.45 -13.66
CA ARG A 54 1.35 -11.21 -14.46
C ARG A 54 1.93 -9.97 -13.79
N ASN A 55 1.92 -9.90 -12.46
CA ASN A 55 2.34 -8.72 -11.71
C ASN A 55 3.80 -8.79 -11.24
N ILE A 56 4.51 -9.88 -11.52
CA ILE A 56 5.95 -9.96 -11.25
C ILE A 56 6.66 -8.99 -12.19
N ILE A 57 7.34 -8.02 -11.59
CA ILE A 57 8.31 -7.19 -12.27
C ILE A 57 9.54 -8.08 -12.52
N LYS A 58 9.75 -8.46 -13.78
CA LYS A 58 10.85 -9.35 -14.19
C LYS A 58 12.19 -8.63 -14.26
N GLY A 59 12.16 -7.33 -14.45
CA GLY A 59 13.33 -6.49 -14.54
C GLY A 59 12.94 -5.03 -14.63
N LEU A 60 13.90 -4.17 -14.34
CA LEU A 60 13.80 -2.72 -14.45
C LEU A 60 14.94 -2.22 -15.34
N MET A 61 14.67 -1.21 -16.14
CA MET A 61 15.70 -0.51 -16.90
C MET A 61 16.24 0.63 -16.03
N GLY A 62 17.55 0.68 -15.85
CA GLY A 62 18.24 1.75 -15.16
C GLY A 62 18.41 2.99 -16.05
N ASP A 63 18.79 4.10 -15.44
CA ASP A 63 19.04 5.37 -16.14
C ASP A 63 20.25 5.29 -17.10
N ASP A 64 21.12 4.29 -16.91
CA ASP A 64 22.23 3.96 -17.80
C ASP A 64 21.79 3.18 -19.05
N GLY A 65 20.48 2.94 -19.22
CA GLY A 65 19.89 2.20 -20.32
C GLY A 65 20.07 0.67 -20.22
N ARG A 66 20.62 0.16 -19.11
CA ARG A 66 20.81 -1.28 -18.91
C ARG A 66 19.61 -1.91 -18.22
N TRP A 67 19.34 -3.16 -18.57
CA TRP A 67 18.30 -3.97 -17.92
C TRP A 67 18.87 -4.71 -16.71
N TYR A 68 18.14 -4.64 -15.60
CA TYR A 68 18.44 -5.33 -14.36
C TYR A 68 17.30 -6.27 -14.01
N ASP A 69 17.56 -7.57 -14.05
CA ASP A 69 16.63 -8.66 -13.72
C ASP A 69 16.93 -9.28 -12.34
N THR A 70 18.09 -8.96 -11.76
CA THR A 70 18.45 -9.40 -10.42
C THR A 70 17.73 -8.56 -9.36
N LYS A 71 17.25 -9.24 -8.31
CA LYS A 71 16.62 -8.59 -7.15
C LYS A 71 17.45 -7.42 -6.56
N PRO A 72 18.75 -7.58 -6.25
CA PRO A 72 19.55 -6.47 -5.73
C PRO A 72 19.70 -5.31 -6.72
N GLY A 73 19.79 -5.60 -8.03
CA GLY A 73 19.85 -4.56 -9.06
C GLY A 73 18.56 -3.74 -9.13
N MET A 74 17.41 -4.43 -9.15
CA MET A 74 16.10 -3.77 -9.13
C MET A 74 15.86 -2.96 -7.84
N GLU A 75 16.22 -3.50 -6.68
CA GLU A 75 16.10 -2.79 -5.39
C GLU A 75 16.91 -1.50 -5.38
N LYS A 76 18.12 -1.53 -5.95
CA LYS A 76 18.96 -0.33 -6.07
C LYS A 76 18.32 0.72 -6.96
N ILE A 77 17.83 0.36 -8.15
CA ILE A 77 17.16 1.30 -9.07
C ILE A 77 15.96 1.96 -8.39
N ILE A 78 15.14 1.17 -7.70
CA ILE A 78 13.97 1.68 -6.98
C ILE A 78 14.41 2.67 -5.89
N GLN A 79 15.42 2.30 -5.09
CA GLN A 79 15.93 3.17 -4.03
C GLN A 79 16.49 4.48 -4.59
N ASP A 80 17.32 4.40 -5.63
CA ASP A 80 17.94 5.56 -6.26
C ASP A 80 16.86 6.50 -6.82
N TYR A 81 15.88 5.95 -7.58
CA TYR A 81 14.77 6.72 -8.13
C TYR A 81 13.95 7.43 -7.05
N PHE A 82 13.51 6.70 -6.01
CA PHE A 82 12.70 7.29 -4.96
C PHE A 82 13.49 8.29 -4.11
N SER A 83 14.76 8.00 -3.84
CA SER A 83 15.65 8.93 -3.16
C SER A 83 15.74 10.25 -3.92
N THR A 84 15.90 10.22 -5.24
CA THR A 84 15.95 11.43 -6.07
C THR A 84 14.65 12.23 -6.05
N ILE A 85 13.48 11.60 -6.22
CA ILE A 85 12.21 12.36 -6.28
C ILE A 85 11.77 12.91 -4.91
N PHE A 86 12.20 12.29 -3.82
CA PHE A 86 11.89 12.75 -2.46
C PHE A 86 12.94 13.70 -1.90
N GLN A 87 14.03 13.95 -2.63
CA GLN A 87 14.99 15.00 -2.28
C GLN A 87 14.46 16.37 -2.73
N THR A 88 14.71 17.38 -1.88
CA THR A 88 14.43 18.76 -2.25
C THR A 88 15.44 19.24 -3.28
N THR A 89 14.99 19.99 -4.29
CA THR A 89 15.87 20.72 -5.21
C THR A 89 16.55 21.93 -4.55
N ASN A 90 16.49 22.04 -3.21
CA ASN A 90 16.95 23.16 -2.40
C ASN A 90 16.55 24.52 -2.99
N PRO A 91 15.24 24.77 -3.21
CA PRO A 91 14.79 25.99 -3.84
C PRO A 91 15.12 27.20 -2.96
N THR A 92 15.47 28.32 -3.58
CA THR A 92 15.66 29.58 -2.86
C THR A 92 14.35 30.01 -2.20
N GLN A 93 14.44 30.70 -1.06
CA GLN A 93 13.31 31.28 -0.33
C GLN A 93 12.33 32.00 -1.28
N MET A 94 12.87 32.77 -2.21
CA MET A 94 12.11 33.54 -3.19
C MET A 94 11.33 32.66 -4.19
N ALA A 95 11.89 31.51 -4.60
CA ALA A 95 11.21 30.56 -5.46
C ALA A 95 10.05 29.86 -4.73
N LEU A 96 10.22 29.56 -3.43
CA LEU A 96 9.18 28.96 -2.61
C LEU A 96 8.00 29.91 -2.40
N GLU A 97 8.29 31.18 -2.09
CA GLU A 97 7.26 32.22 -1.91
C GLU A 97 6.45 32.44 -3.19
N ASN A 98 7.09 32.45 -4.35
CA ASN A 98 6.40 32.56 -5.65
C ASN A 98 5.42 31.42 -5.93
N VAL A 99 5.70 30.20 -5.44
CA VAL A 99 4.80 29.05 -5.58
C VAL A 99 3.66 29.14 -4.58
N LEU A 100 3.96 29.45 -3.31
CA LEU A 100 2.95 29.57 -2.26
C LEU A 100 1.92 30.66 -2.57
N ASN A 101 2.34 31.78 -3.15
CA ASN A 101 1.45 32.87 -3.57
C ASN A 101 0.49 32.47 -4.70
N LYS A 102 0.78 31.41 -5.46
CA LYS A 102 -0.09 30.88 -6.53
C LYS A 102 -1.08 29.83 -6.04
N VAL A 103 -0.89 29.28 -4.84
CA VAL A 103 -1.79 28.27 -4.29
C VAL A 103 -2.93 28.97 -3.56
N HIS A 104 -4.12 28.99 -4.16
CA HIS A 104 -5.31 29.49 -3.49
C HIS A 104 -5.69 28.54 -2.33
N PRO A 105 -5.75 29.03 -1.08
CA PRO A 105 -6.14 28.19 0.05
C PRO A 105 -7.60 27.79 -0.10
N LYS A 106 -7.84 26.48 -0.31
CA LYS A 106 -9.18 25.90 -0.35
C LYS A 106 -9.49 25.22 0.98
N LEU A 107 -9.65 26.02 2.03
CA LEU A 107 -10.18 25.53 3.30
C LEU A 107 -11.70 25.57 3.25
N SER A 108 -12.33 24.40 3.30
CA SER A 108 -13.78 24.29 3.45
C SER A 108 -14.19 24.79 4.85
N PRO A 109 -15.23 25.62 4.99
CA PRO A 109 -15.63 26.23 6.26
C PRO A 109 -16.02 25.27 7.40
N CYS A 110 -16.13 23.96 7.14
CA CYS A 110 -16.56 22.95 8.11
C CYS A 110 -15.45 22.46 9.07
N MET A 111 -14.22 22.97 8.96
CA MET A 111 -13.10 22.65 9.84
C MET A 111 -12.60 23.89 10.59
N LYS A 112 -13.52 24.59 11.27
CA LYS A 112 -13.18 25.55 12.33
C LYS A 112 -13.71 25.04 13.66
#